data_AF-A0A3L7Q0X8-F1
#
_entry.id   AF-A0A3L7Q0X8-F1
#
_cell.length_a   1.000
_cell.length_b   1.000
_cell.length_c   1.000
_cell.angle_alpha   90.00
_cell.angle_beta   90.00
_cell.angle_gamma   90.00
#
_symmetry.space_group_name_H-M   'P 1'
#
loop_
_entity.id
_entity.type
_entity.pdbx_description
1 polymer ?
#
loop_
_entity_poly.entity_id
_entity_poly.type
_entity_poly.pdbx_seq_one_letter_code
_entity_poly.pdbx_strand_id
1 'polypeptide(L)'
;MKAYWTFARQLLATPWTLAGAVSCAVVSGLGIAAGLGAALPVLDLMLGEDAKGLAGIARDHNAKGAWLQVPEWLLARLPESTEASLGVVLVGLAVLTVIGAAANFLHQYLTLTMVTRIVARARQCAFDAAIRLP
;
A
#
# COMPACT_ATOMS: atom_id res chain seq x y z
N MET A 1 -28.13 12.58 -7.92
CA MET A 1 -26.87 13.23 -7.48
C MET A 1 -26.93 13.87 -6.09
N LYS A 2 -28.04 14.54 -5.68
CA LYS A 2 -28.13 15.15 -4.33
C LYS A 2 -27.88 14.17 -3.16
N ALA A 3 -28.39 12.94 -3.26
CA ALA A 3 -28.21 11.91 -2.23
C ALA A 3 -26.74 11.56 -1.97
N TYR A 4 -25.93 11.43 -3.03
CA TYR A 4 -24.48 11.16 -2.90
C TYR A 4 -23.79 12.23 -2.06
N TRP A 5 -24.04 13.50 -2.38
CA TRP A 5 -23.45 14.63 -1.68
C TRP A 5 -23.88 14.73 -0.22
N THR A 6 -25.11 14.33 0.11
CA THR A 6 -25.58 14.25 1.50
C THR A 6 -24.77 13.26 2.32
N PHE A 7 -24.49 12.07 1.78
CA PHE A 7 -23.67 11.06 2.48
C PHE A 7 -22.17 11.40 2.47
N ALA A 8 -21.65 11.95 1.37
CA ALA A 8 -20.27 12.40 1.29
C ALA A 8 -19.94 13.46 2.35
N ARG A 9 -20.87 14.40 2.60
CA ARG A 9 -20.70 15.41 3.66
C ARG A 9 -20.69 14.80 5.06
N GLN A 10 -21.44 13.71 5.27
CA GLN A 10 -21.43 12.97 6.54
C GLN A 10 -20.14 12.16 6.74
N LEU A 11 -19.57 11.60 5.67
CA LEU A 11 -18.25 10.95 5.71
C LEU A 11 -17.14 11.93 6.11
N LEU A 12 -17.20 13.16 5.59
CA LEU A 12 -16.25 14.23 5.92
C LEU A 12 -16.36 14.73 7.36
N ALA A 13 -17.46 14.44 8.07
CA ALA A 13 -17.61 14.77 9.48
C ALA A 13 -16.72 13.91 10.42
N THR A 14 -16.17 12.79 9.91
CA THR A 14 -15.17 11.95 10.60
C THR A 14 -13.82 11.99 9.88
N PRO A 15 -13.13 13.16 9.86
CA PRO A 15 -11.97 13.39 9.01
C PRO A 15 -10.80 12.46 9.33
N TRP A 16 -10.60 12.09 10.61
CA TRP A 16 -9.50 11.22 11.03
C TRP A 16 -9.66 9.78 10.53
N THR A 17 -10.87 9.23 10.63
CA THR A 17 -11.14 7.86 10.17
C THR A 17 -11.05 7.78 8.64
N LEU A 18 -11.52 8.82 7.95
CA LEU A 18 -11.41 8.93 6.49
C LEU A 18 -9.96 9.07 6.04
N ALA A 19 -9.20 9.98 6.67
CA ALA A 19 -7.78 10.17 6.36
C ALA A 19 -6.96 8.89 6.60
N GLY A 20 -7.22 8.18 7.70
CA GLY A 20 -6.61 6.88 7.98
C GLY A 20 -6.95 5.85 6.91
N ALA A 21 -8.24 5.72 6.54
CA ALA A 21 -8.66 4.78 5.51
C ALA A 21 -8.04 5.08 4.14
N VAL A 22 -7.95 6.35 3.73
CA VAL A 22 -7.32 6.77 2.47
C VAL A 22 -5.82 6.51 2.49
N SER A 23 -5.13 6.85 3.58
CA SER A 23 -3.69 6.59 3.71
C SER A 23 -3.39 5.10 3.60
N CYS A 24 -4.20 4.25 4.26
CA CYS A 24 -4.07 2.80 4.18
C CYS A 24 -4.34 2.27 2.76
N ALA A 25 -5.32 2.84 2.04
CA ALA A 25 -5.57 2.48 0.64
C ALA A 25 -4.38 2.81 -0.25
N VAL A 26 -3.77 3.98 -0.06
CA VAL A 26 -2.57 4.39 -0.82
C VAL A 26 -1.43 3.44 -0.54
N VAL A 27 -1.13 3.15 0.73
CA VAL A 27 -0.07 2.19 1.11
C VAL A 27 -0.34 0.80 0.53
N SER A 28 -1.57 0.31 0.60
CA SER A 28 -1.96 -0.99 0.04
C SER A 28 -1.81 -1.01 -1.49
N GLY A 29 -2.22 0.04 -2.19
CA GLY A 29 -2.10 0.13 -3.65
C GLY A 29 -0.63 0.22 -4.10
N LEU A 30 0.18 1.00 -3.38
CA LEU A 30 1.62 1.09 -3.61
C LEU A 30 2.30 -0.26 -3.36
N GLY A 31 1.85 -1.04 -2.37
CA GLY A 31 2.38 -2.39 -2.13
C GLY A 31 2.23 -3.32 -3.33
N ILE A 32 1.09 -3.27 -4.03
CA ILE A 32 0.87 -4.05 -5.26
C ILE A 32 1.79 -3.57 -6.39
N ALA A 33 1.89 -2.25 -6.58
CA ALA A 33 2.75 -1.67 -7.62
C ALA A 33 4.23 -2.01 -7.37
N ALA A 34 4.68 -1.91 -6.11
CA ALA A 34 6.03 -2.28 -5.71
C ALA A 34 6.30 -3.78 -5.88
N GLY A 35 5.34 -4.64 -5.52
CA GLY A 35 5.45 -6.09 -5.72
C GLY A 35 5.59 -6.47 -7.20
N LEU A 36 4.81 -5.83 -8.08
CA LEU A 36 4.92 -6.04 -9.52
C LEU A 36 6.25 -5.49 -10.07
N GLY A 37 6.68 -4.32 -9.61
CA GLY A 37 7.95 -3.72 -10.00
C GLY A 37 9.17 -4.56 -9.58
N ALA A 38 9.06 -5.31 -8.49
CA ALA A 38 10.11 -6.23 -8.02
C ALA A 38 10.24 -7.51 -8.86
N ALA A 39 9.30 -7.82 -9.76
CA ALA A 39 9.36 -9.02 -10.57
C ALA A 39 10.56 -9.02 -11.53
N LEU A 40 10.85 -7.89 -12.18
CA LEU A 40 11.98 -7.75 -13.11
C LEU A 40 13.34 -8.02 -12.47
N PRO A 41 13.74 -7.36 -11.37
CA PRO A 41 15.04 -7.62 -10.75
C PRO A 41 15.16 -9.05 -10.19
N VAL A 42 14.05 -9.66 -9.76
CA VAL A 42 14.04 -11.07 -9.34
C VAL A 42 14.31 -11.99 -10.54
N LEU A 43 13.68 -11.72 -11.68
CA LEU A 43 13.93 -12.48 -12.91
C LEU A 43 15.38 -12.32 -13.38
N ASP A 44 15.94 -11.11 -13.33
CA ASP A 44 17.35 -10.86 -13.68
C ASP A 44 18.32 -11.60 -12.74
N LEU A 45 18.01 -11.67 -11.44
CA LEU A 45 18.79 -12.46 -10.47
C LEU A 45 18.74 -13.97 -10.75
N MET A 46 17.63 -14.48 -11.29
CA MET A 46 17.42 -15.90 -11.52
C MET A 46 17.84 -16.37 -12.92
N LEU A 47 17.74 -15.50 -13.94
CA LEU A 47 17.86 -15.85 -15.36
C LEU A 47 18.98 -15.08 -16.09
N GLY A 48 19.61 -14.09 -15.46
CA GLY A 48 20.67 -13.31 -16.09
C GLY A 48 21.91 -14.14 -16.44
N GLU A 49 22.43 -13.96 -17.66
CA GLU A 49 23.62 -14.66 -18.18
C GLU A 49 24.89 -14.40 -17.34
N ASP A 50 24.95 -13.23 -16.69
CA ASP A 50 25.88 -12.92 -15.61
C ASP A 50 25.06 -12.84 -14.32
N ALA A 51 25.12 -13.86 -13.48
CA ALA A 51 24.47 -13.88 -12.16
C ALA A 51 25.12 -12.83 -11.23
N LYS A 52 24.88 -11.54 -11.51
CA LYS A 52 25.33 -10.41 -10.71
C LYS A 52 24.47 -10.36 -9.45
N GLY A 53 25.09 -10.39 -8.28
CA GLY A 53 24.39 -10.17 -7.02
C GLY A 53 23.71 -8.80 -6.95
N LEU A 54 22.88 -8.60 -5.92
CA LEU A 54 22.06 -7.40 -5.74
C LEU A 54 22.89 -6.10 -5.75
N ALA A 55 24.12 -6.17 -5.24
CA ALA A 55 25.07 -5.05 -5.28
C ALA A 55 25.42 -4.62 -6.71
N GLY A 56 25.54 -5.56 -7.66
CA GLY A 56 25.79 -5.27 -9.06
C GLY A 56 24.61 -4.54 -9.72
N ILE A 57 23.39 -5.00 -9.46
CA ILE A 57 22.15 -4.37 -9.96
C ILE A 57 22.01 -2.95 -9.39
N ALA A 58 22.31 -2.76 -8.10
CA ALA A 58 22.25 -1.44 -7.45
C ALA A 58 23.30 -0.47 -8.01
N ARG A 59 24.53 -0.94 -8.29
CA ARG A 59 25.58 -0.13 -8.92
C ARG A 59 25.19 0.28 -10.34
N ASP A 60 24.64 -0.64 -11.14
CA ASP A 60 24.16 -0.35 -12.49
C ASP A 60 22.99 0.64 -12.50
N HIS A 61 22.11 0.59 -11.47
CA HIS A 61 21.02 1.54 -11.29
C HIS A 61 21.52 2.96 -10.98
N ASN A 62 22.49 3.08 -10.07
CA ASN A 62 23.12 4.36 -9.72
C ASN A 62 23.89 4.94 -10.92
N ALA A 63 24.59 4.09 -11.68
CA ALA A 63 25.36 4.50 -12.86
C ALA A 63 24.47 5.04 -14.01
N LYS A 64 23.23 4.56 -14.12
CA LYS A 64 22.23 5.05 -15.09
C LYS A 64 21.68 6.44 -14.75
N GLY A 65 22.10 7.05 -13.64
CA GLY A 65 21.65 8.38 -13.25
C GLY A 65 20.17 8.41 -12.82
N ALA A 66 19.69 7.35 -12.18
CA ALA A 66 18.33 7.30 -11.69
C ALA A 66 18.06 8.44 -10.69
N TRP A 67 16.83 8.98 -10.73
CA TRP A 67 16.39 10.05 -9.83
C TRP A 67 16.48 9.69 -8.34
N LEU A 68 16.42 8.40 -8.03
CA LEU A 68 16.50 7.85 -6.70
C LEU A 68 17.76 6.98 -6.61
N GLN A 69 18.85 7.57 -6.14
CA GLN A 69 20.11 6.85 -5.96
C GLN A 69 20.08 6.01 -4.68
N VAL A 70 20.58 4.78 -4.78
CA VAL A 70 20.76 3.90 -3.63
C VAL A 70 22.02 4.38 -2.89
N PRO A 71 21.96 4.70 -1.60
CA PRO A 71 23.10 5.27 -0.88
C PRO A 71 24.19 4.22 -0.57
N GLU A 72 25.46 4.64 -0.58
CA GLU A 72 26.61 3.71 -0.52
C GLU A 72 26.70 2.88 0.76
N TRP A 73 26.19 3.39 1.88
CA TRP A 73 26.12 2.63 3.13
C TRP A 73 25.20 1.40 3.00
N LEU A 74 24.20 1.46 2.12
CA LEU A 74 23.29 0.35 1.85
C LEU A 74 23.94 -0.62 0.86
N LEU A 75 24.61 -0.11 -0.20
CA LEU A 75 25.37 -0.92 -1.15
C LEU A 75 26.46 -1.77 -0.48
N ALA A 76 27.17 -1.21 0.49
CA ALA A 76 28.21 -1.93 1.22
C ALA A 76 27.68 -3.11 2.07
N ARG A 77 26.37 -3.15 2.34
CA ARG A 77 25.71 -4.22 3.10
C ARG A 77 24.96 -5.22 2.21
N LEU A 78 24.84 -4.93 0.93
CA LEU A 78 24.15 -5.80 -0.02
C LEU A 78 25.06 -7.00 -0.36
N PRO A 79 24.54 -8.24 -0.30
CA PRO A 79 25.32 -9.41 -0.63
C PRO A 79 25.72 -9.40 -2.12
N GLU A 80 26.94 -9.85 -2.40
CA GLU A 80 27.45 -9.95 -3.77
C GLU A 80 27.14 -11.31 -4.43
N SER A 81 26.82 -12.34 -3.64
CA SER A 81 26.40 -13.65 -4.16
C SER A 81 24.91 -13.66 -4.53
N THR A 82 24.57 -14.35 -5.62
CA THR A 82 23.20 -14.44 -6.15
C THR A 82 22.23 -15.11 -5.19
N GLU A 83 22.65 -16.18 -4.51
CA GLU A 83 21.81 -16.91 -3.55
C GLU A 83 21.41 -16.04 -2.34
N ALA A 84 22.39 -15.34 -1.75
CA ALA A 84 22.13 -14.44 -0.63
C ALA A 84 21.32 -13.21 -1.06
N SER A 85 21.53 -12.75 -2.29
CA SER A 85 20.75 -11.67 -2.91
C SER A 85 19.28 -12.04 -3.05
N LEU A 86 18.99 -13.24 -3.58
CA LEU A 86 17.62 -13.74 -3.69
C LEU A 86 16.94 -13.84 -2.31
N GLY A 87 17.66 -14.36 -1.32
CA GLY A 87 17.17 -14.44 0.07
C GLY A 87 16.76 -13.07 0.63
N VAL A 88 17.58 -12.03 0.42
CA VAL A 88 17.28 -10.66 0.87
C VAL A 88 16.03 -10.11 0.16
N VAL A 89 15.90 -10.32 -1.15
CA VAL A 89 14.72 -9.85 -1.90
C VAL A 89 13.45 -10.56 -1.42
N LEU A 90 13.50 -11.89 -1.24
CA LEU A 90 12.35 -12.65 -0.75
C LEU A 90 11.93 -12.20 0.65
N VAL A 91 12.87 -11.93 1.54
CA VAL A 91 12.58 -11.38 2.87
C VAL A 91 11.98 -9.97 2.75
N GLY A 92 12.53 -9.11 1.90
CA GLY A 92 11.98 -7.78 1.63
C GLY A 92 10.55 -7.83 1.10
N LEU A 93 10.27 -8.72 0.16
CA LEU A 93 8.92 -8.98 -0.38
C LEU A 93 7.98 -9.54 0.67
N ALA A 94 8.44 -10.44 1.55
CA ALA A 94 7.65 -10.96 2.65
C ALA A 94 7.24 -9.84 3.62
N VAL A 95 8.19 -8.97 4.01
CA VAL A 95 7.91 -7.80 4.85
C VAL A 95 6.94 -6.84 4.17
N LEU A 96 7.17 -6.53 2.89
CA LEU A 96 6.29 -5.69 2.09
C LEU A 96 4.86 -6.26 2.02
N THR A 97 4.74 -7.58 1.88
CA THR A 97 3.46 -8.29 1.86
C THR A 97 2.72 -8.16 3.18
N VAL A 98 3.41 -8.35 4.31
CA VAL A 98 2.80 -8.18 5.65
C VAL A 98 2.31 -6.75 5.85
N ILE A 99 3.11 -5.75 5.46
CA ILE A 99 2.73 -4.34 5.54
C ILE A 99 1.53 -4.04 4.63
N GLY A 100 1.56 -4.51 3.39
CA GLY A 100 0.46 -4.35 2.44
C GLY A 100 -0.83 -5.00 2.92
N ALA A 101 -0.75 -6.22 3.46
CA ALA A 101 -1.89 -6.92 4.04
C ALA A 101 -2.47 -6.18 5.25
N ALA A 102 -1.62 -5.70 6.16
CA ALA A 102 -2.05 -4.90 7.31
C ALA A 102 -2.72 -3.59 6.88
N ALA A 103 -2.15 -2.89 5.90
CA ALA A 103 -2.73 -1.68 5.34
C ALA A 103 -4.09 -1.95 4.67
N ASN A 104 -4.20 -3.02 3.88
CA ASN A 104 -5.45 -3.42 3.25
C ASN A 104 -6.53 -3.76 4.30
N PHE A 105 -6.17 -4.53 5.33
CA PHE A 105 -7.07 -4.85 6.42
C PHE A 105 -7.56 -3.59 7.13
N LEU A 106 -6.65 -2.68 7.49
CA LEU A 106 -7.00 -1.45 8.19
C LEU A 106 -7.87 -0.53 7.31
N HIS A 107 -7.58 -0.44 6.01
CA HIS A 107 -8.42 0.26 5.05
C HIS A 107 -9.85 -0.29 5.03
N GLN A 108 -10.02 -1.61 4.93
CA GLN A 108 -11.33 -2.26 4.92
C GLN A 108 -12.07 -2.08 6.25
N TYR A 109 -11.38 -2.25 7.37
CA TYR A 109 -11.94 -2.11 8.71
C TYR A 109 -12.47 -0.69 8.99
N LEU A 110 -11.67 0.33 8.68
CA LEU A 110 -12.05 1.73 8.86
C LEU A 110 -13.21 2.11 7.94
N THR A 111 -13.15 1.67 6.68
CA THR A 111 -14.22 1.93 5.70
C THR A 111 -15.54 1.31 6.16
N LEU A 112 -15.53 0.05 6.59
CA LEU A 112 -16.73 -0.62 7.07
C LEU A 112 -17.30 0.08 8.31
N THR A 113 -16.44 0.43 9.27
CA THR A 113 -16.84 1.14 10.49
C THR A 113 -17.54 2.48 10.16
N MET A 114 -17.01 3.24 9.21
CA MET A 114 -17.62 4.51 8.77
C MET A 114 -18.99 4.27 8.13
N VAL A 115 -19.08 3.32 7.19
CA VAL A 115 -20.33 3.01 6.48
C VAL A 115 -21.40 2.56 7.46
N THR A 116 -21.09 1.66 8.39
CA THR A 116 -22.05 1.17 9.38
C THR A 116 -22.59 2.31 10.26
N ARG A 117 -21.73 3.23 10.72
CA ARG A 117 -22.16 4.38 11.52
C ARG A 117 -23.09 5.32 10.76
N ILE A 118 -22.76 5.61 9.50
CA ILE A 118 -23.57 6.51 8.66
C ILE A 118 -24.91 5.88 8.33
N VAL A 119 -24.94 4.60 7.98
CA VAL A 119 -26.19 3.87 7.70
C VAL A 119 -27.06 3.82 8.96
N ALA A 120 -26.50 3.55 10.13
CA ALA A 120 -27.25 3.55 11.39
C ALA A 120 -27.90 4.92 11.67
N ARG A 121 -27.14 6.01 11.52
CA ARG A 121 -27.65 7.37 11.69
C ARG A 121 -28.72 7.72 10.67
N ALA A 122 -28.52 7.36 9.40
CA ALA A 122 -29.49 7.59 8.35
C ALA A 122 -30.81 6.85 8.63
N ARG A 123 -30.74 5.60 9.12
CA ARG A 123 -31.92 4.82 9.51
C ARG A 123 -32.67 5.47 10.68
N GLN A 124 -31.95 5.96 11.70
CA GLN A 124 -32.57 6.68 12.82
C GLN A 124 -33.29 7.94 12.33
N CYS A 125 -32.65 8.76 11.50
CA CYS A 125 -33.29 9.96 10.95
C CYS A 125 -34.53 9.63 10.10
N ALA A 126 -34.49 8.57 9.30
CA ALA A 126 -35.63 8.14 8.50
C ALA A 126 -36.79 7.64 9.38
N PHE A 127 -36.48 6.90 10.44
CA PHE A 127 -37.48 6.40 11.39
C PHE A 127 -38.13 7.54 12.18
N ASP A 128 -37.34 8.48 12.70
CA ASP A 128 -37.84 9.66 13.40
C ASP A 128 -38.72 10.53 12.49
N ALA A 129 -38.33 10.70 11.23
CA ALA A 129 -39.14 11.42 10.26
C ALA A 129 -40.46 10.70 9.97
N ALA A 130 -40.44 9.37 9.80
CA ALA A 130 -41.64 8.58 9.52
C ALA A 130 -42.67 8.63 10.66
N ILE A 131 -42.21 8.66 11.92
CA ILE A 131 -43.10 8.71 13.10
C ILE A 131 -43.65 10.13 13.35
N ARG A 132 -42.91 11.17 12.99
CA ARG A 132 -43.29 12.57 13.24
C ARG A 132 -44.06 13.21 12.09
N LEU A 133 -44.26 12.51 10.98
CA LEU A 133 -45.11 12.98 9.90
C LEU A 133 -46.58 12.87 10.34
N PRO A 134 -47.36 13.97 10.26
CA PRO A 134 -48.77 13.99 10.63
C PRO A 134 -49.65 13.16 9.69
#